data_AF-A0A4Q3VXX1-F1
#
_entry.id   AF-A0A4Q3VXX1-F1
#
_cell.length_a   1.000
_cell.length_b   1.000
_cell.length_c   1.000
_cell.angle_alpha   90.00
_cell.angle_beta   90.00
_cell.angle_gamma   90.00
#
_symmetry.space_group_name_H-M   'P 1'
#
loop_
_entity.id
_entity.type
_entity.pdbx_description
1 polymer ?
#
loop_
_entity_poly.entity_id
_entity_poly.type
_entity_poly.pdbx_seq_one_letter_code
_entity_poly.pdbx_strand_id
1 'polypeptide(L)'
;MSSPYTAMADLTKLPLEVKGVDDSEPVVHYGSDELNTIFPKLLSQVVYQSNGDDLLETTMGEIVKKMEKVTYDPKATSIRIEQFQFNVVNGKWLLVRAYLEE
;
A
#
# COMPACT_ATOMS: atom_id res chain seq x y z
N MET A 1 -23.67 8.27 5.12
CA MET A 1 -22.26 8.54 4.77
C MET A 1 -21.59 7.19 4.65
N SER A 2 -21.08 6.82 3.47
CA SER A 2 -20.26 5.62 3.33
C SER A 2 -18.96 5.83 4.12
N SER A 3 -18.56 4.80 4.88
CA SER A 3 -17.27 4.83 5.58
C SER A 3 -16.15 4.97 4.54
N PRO A 4 -15.08 5.76 4.77
CA PRO A 4 -13.93 5.82 3.86
C PRO A 4 -13.33 4.43 3.59
N TYR A 5 -13.50 3.50 4.53
CA TYR A 5 -13.07 2.10 4.40
C TYR A 5 -13.90 1.29 3.39
N THR A 6 -15.14 1.67 3.11
CA THR A 6 -15.95 1.05 2.05
C THR A 6 -15.38 1.35 0.67
N ALA A 7 -14.96 2.61 0.44
CA ALA A 7 -14.31 2.99 -0.82
C ALA A 7 -12.93 2.32 -0.99
N MET A 8 -12.21 2.10 0.12
CA MET A 8 -10.93 1.37 0.08
C MET A 8 -11.09 -0.11 -0.24
N ALA A 9 -12.16 -0.75 0.23
CA ALA A 9 -12.46 -2.13 -0.13
C ALA A 9 -12.65 -2.29 -1.64
N ASP A 10 -13.31 -1.33 -2.30
CA ASP A 10 -13.50 -1.33 -3.77
C ASP A 10 -12.18 -1.16 -4.55
N LEU A 11 -11.15 -0.60 -3.90
CA LEU A 11 -9.82 -0.36 -4.46
C LEU A 11 -8.79 -1.43 -4.06
N THR A 12 -9.23 -2.45 -3.31
CA THR A 12 -8.37 -3.49 -2.75
C THR A 12 -8.84 -4.86 -3.24
N LYS A 13 -7.91 -5.70 -3.69
CA LYS A 13 -8.20 -7.11 -3.91
C LYS A 13 -8.27 -7.78 -2.54
N LEU A 14 -9.45 -8.26 -2.18
CA LEU A 14 -9.68 -8.93 -0.91
C LEU A 14 -9.52 -10.46 -1.01
N PRO A 15 -9.00 -11.12 0.03
CA PRO A 15 -8.37 -10.51 1.20
C PRO A 15 -7.05 -9.81 0.84
N LEU A 16 -6.74 -8.70 1.52
CA LEU A 16 -5.49 -7.98 1.33
C LEU A 16 -4.34 -8.79 1.92
N GLU A 17 -3.31 -9.05 1.12
CA GLU A 17 -2.07 -9.65 1.60
C GLU A 17 -1.19 -8.58 2.27
N VAL A 18 -0.76 -8.83 3.51
CA VAL A 18 0.24 -8.00 4.20
C VAL A 18 1.40 -8.88 4.60
N LYS A 19 2.60 -8.44 4.26
CA LYS A 19 3.84 -9.17 4.54
C LYS A 19 4.82 -8.28 5.30
N GLY A 20 5.65 -8.91 6.11
CA GLY A 20 6.85 -8.28 6.67
C GLY A 20 7.83 -7.80 5.61
N VAL A 21 8.87 -7.10 6.07
CA VAL A 21 9.99 -6.65 5.23
C VAL A 21 10.89 -7.79 4.75
N ASP A 22 10.92 -8.89 5.49
CA ASP A 22 11.71 -10.07 5.15
C ASP A 22 10.83 -11.19 4.57
N ASP A 23 11.42 -11.99 3.69
CA ASP A 23 10.83 -13.18 3.11
C ASP A 23 10.60 -14.30 4.13
N SER A 24 11.20 -14.18 5.32
CA SER A 24 10.98 -15.09 6.45
C SER A 24 9.62 -14.90 7.14
N GLU A 25 8.97 -13.74 6.96
CA GLU A 25 7.70 -13.45 7.61
C GLU A 25 6.50 -14.00 6.83
N PRO A 26 5.56 -14.68 7.53
CA PRO A 26 4.37 -15.23 6.89
C PRO A 26 3.45 -14.10 6.41
N VAL A 27 2.79 -14.32 5.27
CA VAL A 27 1.77 -13.39 4.77
C VAL A 27 0.52 -13.49 5.64
N VAL A 28 0.10 -12.35 6.19
CA VAL A 28 -1.16 -12.19 6.89
C VAL A 28 -2.22 -11.67 5.92
N HIS A 29 -3.44 -12.18 6.01
CA HIS A 29 -4.53 -11.83 5.11
C HIS A 29 -5.60 -11.05 5.88
N TYR A 30 -6.00 -9.90 5.35
CA TYR A 30 -6.99 -9.03 5.98
C TYR A 30 -8.28 -8.95 5.15
N GLY A 31 -9.41 -9.24 5.79
CA GLY A 31 -10.74 -9.10 5.22
C GLY A 31 -11.19 -7.64 5.04
N SER A 32 -12.37 -7.47 4.43
CA SER A 32 -12.96 -6.13 4.19
C SER A 32 -13.20 -5.37 5.50
N ASP A 33 -13.66 -6.09 6.51
CA ASP A 33 -13.98 -5.60 7.86
C ASP A 33 -12.73 -5.23 8.67
N GLU A 34 -11.58 -5.81 8.32
CA GLU A 34 -10.31 -5.56 9.01
C GLU A 34 -9.48 -4.45 8.34
N LEU A 35 -9.89 -3.96 7.17
CA LEU A 35 -9.20 -2.86 6.47
C LEU A 35 -9.09 -1.59 7.33
N ASN A 36 -10.09 -1.34 8.18
CA ASN A 36 -10.10 -0.21 9.11
C ASN A 36 -9.02 -0.28 10.19
N THR A 37 -8.44 -1.46 10.41
CA THR A 37 -7.44 -1.71 11.44
C THR A 37 -6.05 -1.70 10.85
N ILE A 38 -5.88 -2.32 9.67
CA ILE A 38 -4.56 -2.47 9.05
C ILE A 38 -4.10 -1.21 8.29
N PHE A 39 -5.01 -0.50 7.61
CA PHE A 39 -4.61 0.68 6.84
C PHE A 39 -4.04 1.83 7.69
N PRO A 40 -4.60 2.15 8.88
CA PRO A 40 -3.97 3.13 9.76
C PRO A 40 -2.51 2.78 10.08
N LYS A 41 -2.20 1.50 10.34
CA LYS A 41 -0.84 1.03 10.57
C LYS A 41 0.04 1.18 9.33
N LEU A 42 -0.46 0.73 8.18
CA LEU A 42 0.25 0.84 6.90
C LEU A 42 0.54 2.28 6.50
N LEU A 43 -0.33 3.23 6.85
CA LEU A 43 -0.15 4.65 6.57
C LEU A 43 0.70 5.36 7.62
N SER A 44 0.72 4.88 8.87
CA SER A 44 1.56 5.43 9.92
C SER A 44 3.00 4.93 9.87
N GLN A 45 3.27 3.86 9.11
CA GLN A 45 4.61 3.31 9.01
C GLN A 45 5.58 4.35 8.46
N VAL A 46 6.77 4.38 9.05
CA VAL A 46 7.86 5.26 8.66
C VAL A 46 8.54 4.70 7.42
N VAL A 47 8.82 5.56 6.46
CA VAL A 47 9.60 5.24 5.26
C VAL A 47 10.70 6.27 5.14
N TYR A 48 11.90 5.76 4.86
CA TYR A 48 13.08 6.56 4.65
C TYR A 48 13.25 6.84 3.17
N GLN A 49 13.17 8.11 2.78
CA GLN A 49 13.43 8.55 1.41
C GLN A 49 14.77 9.28 1.35
N SER A 50 15.62 8.89 0.40
CA SER A 50 16.88 9.60 0.15
C SER A 50 16.60 10.92 -0.56
N ASN A 51 17.14 12.01 -0.01
CA ASN A 51 17.09 13.34 -0.62
C ASN A 51 18.52 13.90 -0.72
N GLY A 52 19.20 13.56 -1.82
CA GLY A 52 20.62 13.85 -1.97
C GLY A 52 21.45 13.03 -0.96
N ASP A 53 22.21 13.71 -0.11
CA ASP A 53 23.03 13.10 0.94
C ASP A 53 22.25 12.88 2.25
N ASP A 54 21.03 13.43 2.37
CA ASP A 54 20.19 13.33 3.56
C ASP A 54 19.19 12.18 3.45
N LEU A 55 18.91 11.54 4.59
CA LEU A 55 17.82 10.58 4.74
C LEU A 55 16.64 11.30 5.41
N LEU A 56 15.55 11.46 4.67
CA LEU A 56 14.32 12.03 5.21
C LEU A 56 13.44 10.92 5.76
N GLU A 57 13.06 11.09 7.02
CA GLU A 57 12.04 10.27 7.68
C GLU A 57 10.66 10.87 7.42
N THR A 58 9.74 10.09 6.86
CA THR A 58 8.34 10.50 6.64
C THR A 58 7.42 9.30 6.82
N THR A 59 6.12 9.52 6.88
CA THR A 59 5.14 8.42 6.95
C THR A 59 4.58 8.09 5.57
N MET A 60 4.17 6.83 5.37
CA MET A 60 3.48 6.45 4.13
C MET A 60 2.26 7.31 3.83
N GLY A 61 1.51 7.70 4.86
CA GLY A 61 0.35 8.58 4.73
C GLY A 61 0.71 9.98 4.21
N GLU A 62 1.87 10.52 4.60
CA GLU A 62 2.36 11.80 4.06
C GLU A 62 2.85 11.66 2.63
N ILE A 63 3.54 10.57 2.30
CA ILE A 63 3.98 10.28 0.92
C ILE A 63 2.76 10.24 0.00
N VAL A 64 1.75 9.44 0.34
CA VAL A 64 0.53 9.29 -0.46
C VAL A 64 -0.21 10.62 -0.62
N LYS A 65 -0.27 11.46 0.42
CA LYS A 65 -0.90 12.79 0.33
C LYS A 65 -0.17 13.75 -0.59
N LYS A 66 1.16 13.67 -0.67
CA LYS A 66 1.99 14.53 -1.52
C LYS A 66 2.13 14.00 -2.95
N MET A 67 1.85 12.71 -3.17
CA MET A 67 2.03 12.05 -4.45
C MET A 67 0.91 12.44 -5.43
N GLU A 68 1.23 13.36 -6.36
CA GLU A 68 0.28 13.80 -7.40
C GLU A 68 0.23 12.87 -8.61
N LYS A 69 1.35 12.22 -8.94
CA LYS A 69 1.51 11.40 -10.14
C LYS A 69 2.34 10.17 -9.86
N VAL A 70 1.96 9.06 -10.48
CA VAL A 70 2.71 7.82 -10.52
C VAL A 70 3.13 7.56 -11.96
N THR A 71 4.43 7.41 -12.19
CA THR A 71 4.96 7.00 -13.49
C THR A 71 5.05 5.49 -13.53
N TYR A 72 4.49 4.87 -14.57
CA TYR A 72 4.54 3.43 -14.78
C TYR A 72 4.61 3.10 -16.27
N ASP A 73 5.09 1.90 -16.61
CA ASP A 73 5.00 1.38 -17.97
C ASP A 73 3.53 1.09 -18.31
N PRO A 74 2.93 1.67 -19.37
CA PRO A 74 1.55 1.37 -19.78
C PRO A 74 1.27 -0.11 -20.06
N LYS A 75 2.31 -0.92 -20.31
CA LYS A 75 2.20 -2.38 -20.49
C LYS A 75 2.32 -3.16 -19.18
N ALA A 76 2.70 -2.51 -18.08
CA ALA A 76 2.80 -3.15 -16.78
C ALA A 76 1.42 -3.59 -16.28
N THR A 77 1.35 -4.82 -15.78
CA THR A 77 0.17 -5.37 -15.10
C THR A 77 0.36 -5.45 -13.59
N SER A 78 1.54 -5.08 -13.10
CA SER A 78 1.93 -5.05 -11.69
C SER A 78 2.88 -3.88 -11.48
N ILE A 79 2.63 -3.07 -10.46
CA ILE A 79 3.51 -1.98 -10.03
C ILE A 79 3.65 -2.00 -8.52
N ARG A 80 4.82 -1.59 -8.03
CA ARG A 80 5.06 -1.34 -6.62
C ARG A 80 5.34 0.15 -6.44
N ILE A 81 4.64 0.76 -5.49
CA ILE A 81 4.81 2.15 -5.07
C ILE A 81 5.09 2.10 -3.59
N GLU A 82 6.34 2.35 -3.21
CA GLU A 82 6.81 2.21 -1.83
C GLU A 82 6.44 0.82 -1.27
N GLN A 83 5.70 0.80 -0.16
CA GLN A 83 5.24 -0.41 0.53
C GLN A 83 3.90 -0.94 0.01
N PHE A 84 3.39 -0.44 -1.11
CA PHE A 84 2.13 -0.89 -1.71
C PHE A 84 2.34 -1.50 -3.09
N GLN A 85 1.77 -2.68 -3.32
CA GLN A 85 1.79 -3.36 -4.61
C GLN A 85 0.40 -3.42 -5.20
N PHE A 86 0.29 -2.96 -6.44
CA PHE A 86 -0.94 -2.90 -7.20
C PHE A 86 -0.82 -3.80 -8.43
N ASN A 87 -1.90 -4.48 -8.77
CA ASN A 87 -2.02 -5.25 -10.01
C ASN A 87 -3.26 -4.83 -10.79
N VAL A 88 -3.23 -5.02 -12.10
CA VAL A 88 -4.42 -4.95 -12.95
C VAL A 88 -5.22 -6.24 -12.76
N VAL A 89 -6.40 -6.12 -12.15
CA VAL A 89 -7.35 -7.22 -11.96
C VAL A 89 -8.65 -6.82 -12.66
N ASN A 90 -9.08 -7.62 -13.66
CA ASN A 90 -10.28 -7.35 -14.47
C ASN A 90 -10.30 -5.92 -15.06
N GLY A 91 -9.15 -5.43 -15.53
CA GLY A 91 -9.01 -4.10 -16.12
C GLY A 91 -8.97 -2.93 -15.14
N LYS A 92 -8.91 -3.19 -13.83
CA LYS A 92 -8.79 -2.17 -12.77
C LYS A 92 -7.51 -2.36 -11.97
N TRP A 93 -6.82 -1.28 -11.67
CA TRP A 93 -5.71 -1.31 -10.70
C TRP A 93 -6.28 -1.46 -9.29
N LEU A 94 -5.90 -2.54 -8.61
CA LEU A 94 -6.27 -2.80 -7.22
C LEU A 94 -5.02 -2.97 -6.38
N LEU A 95 -5.06 -2.50 -5.14
CA LEU A 95 -4.08 -2.86 -4.13
C LEU A 95 -4.21 -4.36 -3.86
N VAL A 96 -3.14 -5.12 -4.10
CA VAL A 96 -3.16 -6.58 -3.88
C VAL A 96 -2.31 -7.01 -2.71
N ARG A 97 -1.28 -6.22 -2.38
CA ARG A 97 -0.37 -6.51 -1.29
C ARG A 97 0.20 -5.23 -0.70
N ALA A 98 0.40 -5.23 0.61
CA ALA A 98 1.17 -4.21 1.31
C ALA A 98 2.31 -4.84 2.12
N TYR A 99 3.33 -4.05 2.39
CA TYR A 99 4.44 -4.41 3.25
C TYR A 99 4.37 -3.58 4.52
N LEU A 100 4.60 -4.22 5.66
CA LEU A 100 4.59 -3.58 6.98
C LEU A 100 5.88 -3.96 7.69
N GLU A 101 6.63 -2.95 8.13
CA GLU A 101 7.77 -3.16 9.04
C GLU A 101 7.22 -3.14 10.47
N GLU A 102 7.29 -4.26 11.20
CA GLU A 102 6.93 -4.36 12.63
C GLU A 102 8.15 -4.20 13.55
#